data_AF-A0A1B6L211-F1
#
_entry.id   AF-A0A1B6L211-F1
#
_cell.length_a   1.000
_cell.length_b   1.000
_cell.length_c   1.000
_cell.angle_alpha   90.00
_cell.angle_beta   90.00
_cell.angle_gamma   90.00
#
_symmetry.space_group_name_H-M   'P 1'
#
loop_
_entity.id
_entity.type
_entity.pdbx_description
1 polymer ?
#
loop_
_entity_poly.entity_id
_entity_poly.type
_entity_poly.pdbx_seq_one_letter_code
_entity_poly.pdbx_strand_id
1 'polypeptide(L)'
;MTWHLLATESWDDVYNSPDVDQAYNSFIGKASTALNTACPLKKSRPKGKLKSALINNDDVCHLKKEYLQALNNQILRGREEDKALTAAKKKDYDLKLKQLKQQDTTNFIQNAENK
;
A
#
# COMPACT_ATOMS: atom_id res chain seq x y z
N MET A 1 -19.28 -12.29 -9.34
CA MET A 1 -19.73 -12.78 -10.66
C MET A 1 -19.78 -11.59 -11.62
N THR A 2 -18.63 -11.14 -12.15
CA THR A 2 -18.54 -9.91 -12.99
C THR A 2 -17.73 -10.11 -14.28
N TRP A 3 -17.12 -11.29 -14.49
CA TRP A 3 -16.33 -11.62 -15.69
C TRP A 3 -17.15 -11.73 -16.99
N HIS A 4 -18.48 -11.70 -16.91
CA HIS A 4 -19.36 -11.86 -18.07
C HIS A 4 -19.55 -10.59 -18.91
N LEU A 5 -19.15 -9.40 -18.45
CA LEU A 5 -19.36 -8.18 -19.24
C LEU A 5 -18.59 -8.21 -20.56
N LEU A 6 -17.27 -8.39 -20.53
CA LEU A 6 -16.44 -8.40 -21.75
C LEU A 6 -16.73 -9.58 -22.68
N ALA A 7 -17.14 -10.72 -22.13
CA ALA A 7 -17.44 -11.92 -22.90
C ALA A 7 -18.76 -11.82 -23.68
N THR A 8 -19.65 -10.90 -23.30
CA THR A 8 -20.97 -10.71 -23.92
C THR A 8 -21.01 -9.46 -24.83
N GLU A 9 -19.97 -8.62 -24.79
CA GLU A 9 -19.86 -7.43 -25.63
C GLU A 9 -19.64 -7.79 -27.11
N SER A 10 -20.34 -7.07 -28.00
CA SER A 10 -20.05 -7.15 -29.44
C SER A 10 -18.81 -6.32 -29.75
N TRP A 11 -17.89 -6.93 -30.49
CA TRP A 11 -16.64 -6.31 -30.96
C TRP A 11 -16.73 -5.83 -32.41
N ASP A 12 -17.93 -5.85 -33.01
CA ASP A 12 -18.13 -5.49 -34.41
C ASP A 12 -17.64 -4.08 -34.72
N ASP A 13 -17.83 -3.14 -33.79
CA ASP A 13 -17.35 -1.76 -33.93
C ASP A 13 -15.83 -1.62 -33.93
N VAL A 14 -15.11 -2.59 -33.36
CA VAL A 14 -13.64 -2.62 -33.33
C VAL A 14 -13.11 -3.31 -34.58
N TYR A 15 -13.73 -4.41 -35.00
CA TYR A 15 -13.30 -5.17 -36.18
C TYR A 15 -13.68 -4.51 -37.52
N ASN A 16 -14.82 -3.82 -37.58
CA ASN A 16 -15.31 -3.15 -38.79
C ASN A 16 -14.93 -1.66 -38.84
N SER A 17 -14.11 -1.19 -37.91
CA SER A 17 -13.65 0.20 -37.89
C SER A 17 -12.76 0.50 -39.10
N PRO A 18 -13.05 1.55 -39.89
CA PRO A 18 -12.21 1.95 -41.01
C PRO A 18 -10.90 2.64 -40.58
N ASP A 19 -10.82 3.09 -39.32
CA ASP A 19 -9.69 3.82 -38.77
C ASP A 19 -9.14 3.15 -37.50
N VAL A 20 -7.81 3.17 -37.35
CA VAL A 20 -7.12 2.51 -36.23
C VAL A 20 -7.38 3.25 -34.92
N ASP A 21 -7.42 4.58 -34.96
CA ASP A 21 -7.69 5.39 -33.76
C ASP A 21 -9.14 5.20 -33.30
N GLN A 22 -10.10 5.13 -34.23
CA GLN A 22 -11.49 4.80 -33.90
C GLN A 22 -11.65 3.39 -33.32
N ALA A 23 -10.93 2.39 -33.86
CA ALA A 23 -10.94 1.03 -33.33
C ALA A 23 -10.41 1.00 -31.89
N TYR A 24 -9.28 1.67 -31.65
CA TYR A 24 -8.64 1.75 -30.34
C TYR A 24 -9.51 2.46 -29.31
N ASN A 25 -10.11 3.60 -29.68
CA ASN A 25 -10.98 4.36 -28.80
C ASN A 25 -12.23 3.56 -28.39
N SER A 26 -12.80 2.80 -29.33
CA SER A 26 -13.93 1.91 -29.07
C SER A 26 -13.54 0.76 -28.14
N PHE A 27 -12.38 0.15 -28.37
CA PHE A 27 -11.84 -0.91 -27.50
C PHE A 27 -11.59 -0.41 -26.08
N ILE A 28 -10.83 0.67 -25.91
CA ILE A 28 -10.44 1.17 -24.59
C ILE A 28 -11.64 1.68 -23.81
N GLY A 29 -12.65 2.24 -24.48
CA GLY A 29 -13.91 2.65 -23.88
C GLY A 29 -14.68 1.47 -23.29
N LYS A 30 -14.86 0.38 -24.06
CA LYS A 30 -15.54 -0.85 -23.60
C LYS A 30 -14.77 -1.51 -22.45
N ALA A 31 -13.46 -1.65 -22.59
CA ALA A 31 -12.60 -2.22 -21.56
C ALA A 31 -12.63 -1.42 -20.24
N SER A 32 -12.51 -0.09 -20.33
CA SER A 32 -12.52 0.79 -19.16
C SER A 32 -13.88 0.76 -18.44
N THR A 33 -14.98 0.69 -19.19
CA THR A 33 -16.32 0.58 -18.62
C THR A 33 -16.48 -0.72 -17.86
N ALA A 34 -16.11 -1.86 -18.47
CA ALA A 34 -16.17 -3.16 -17.81
C ALA A 34 -15.30 -3.21 -16.56
N LEU A 35 -14.08 -2.62 -16.60
CA LEU A 35 -13.20 -2.51 -15.45
C LEU A 35 -13.80 -1.67 -14.32
N ASN A 36 -14.38 -0.51 -14.63
CA ASN A 36 -15.04 0.34 -13.63
C ASN A 36 -16.26 -0.33 -12.99
N THR A 37 -17.01 -1.13 -13.75
CA THR A 37 -18.15 -1.90 -13.24
C THR A 37 -17.70 -3.08 -12.37
N ALA A 38 -16.67 -3.81 -12.79
CA ALA A 38 -16.14 -4.95 -12.03
C ALA A 38 -15.41 -4.52 -10.75
N CYS A 39 -14.73 -3.37 -10.80
CA CYS A 39 -13.91 -2.82 -9.72
C CYS A 39 -14.35 -1.38 -9.40
N PRO A 40 -15.46 -1.18 -8.67
CA PRO A 40 -15.91 0.15 -8.31
C PRO A 40 -14.86 0.87 -7.45
N LEU A 41 -14.61 2.14 -7.76
CA LEU A 41 -13.63 2.97 -7.04
C LEU A 41 -14.03 3.08 -5.56
N LYS A 42 -13.32 2.37 -4.69
CA LYS A 42 -13.55 2.42 -3.24
C LYS A 42 -13.00 3.74 -2.69
N LYS A 43 -13.88 4.73 -2.52
CA LYS A 43 -13.55 5.98 -1.82
C LYS A 43 -13.30 5.67 -0.34
N SER A 44 -12.05 5.48 0.05
CA SER A 44 -11.69 5.41 1.46
C SER A 44 -11.73 6.83 2.04
N ARG A 45 -12.42 7.01 3.17
CA ARG A 45 -12.29 8.25 3.95
C ARG A 45 -10.80 8.43 4.27
N PRO A 46 -10.16 9.56 3.90
CA PRO A 46 -8.83 9.83 4.40
C PRO A 46 -8.98 9.95 5.92
N LYS A 47 -8.41 8.99 6.67
CA LYS A 47 -8.26 9.17 8.10
C LYS A 47 -7.48 10.47 8.25
N GLY A 48 -8.05 11.44 8.98
CA GLY A 48 -7.36 12.69 9.28
C GLY A 48 -5.95 12.34 9.71
N LYS A 49 -4.94 13.01 9.14
CA LYS A 49 -3.53 12.70 9.41
C LYS A 49 -3.32 12.88 10.91
N LEU A 50 -3.44 11.81 11.68
CA LEU A 50 -2.81 11.72 12.98
C LEU A 50 -1.34 11.78 12.60
N LYS A 51 -0.75 12.97 12.65
CA LYS A 51 0.69 13.13 12.56
C LYS A 51 1.24 12.52 13.85
N SER A 52 1.23 11.19 13.95
CA SER A 52 1.86 10.51 15.06
C SER A 52 3.34 10.88 14.96
N ALA A 53 3.93 11.35 16.06
CA ALA A 53 5.34 11.68 16.16
C ALA A 53 6.24 10.58 15.55
N LEU A 54 5.77 9.33 15.55
CA LEU A 54 6.34 8.16 14.87
C LEU A 54 6.73 8.35 13.39
N ILE A 55 6.00 9.15 12.61
CA ILE A 55 6.27 9.33 11.16
C ILE A 55 7.42 10.32 10.93
N ASN A 56 7.68 11.22 11.89
CA ASN A 56 8.72 12.25 11.79
C ASN A 56 10.00 11.87 12.55
N ASN A 57 10.08 10.67 13.11
CA ASN A 57 11.27 10.20 13.82
C ASN A 57 12.21 9.51 12.84
N ASP A 58 13.31 10.19 12.48
CA ASP A 58 14.28 9.71 11.49
C ASP A 58 14.86 8.34 11.85
N ASP A 59 15.09 8.06 13.14
CA ASP A 59 15.59 6.75 13.59
C ASP A 59 14.60 5.62 13.27
N VAL A 60 13.30 5.85 13.44
CA VAL A 60 12.24 4.86 13.15
C VAL A 60 12.17 4.60 11.65
N CYS A 61 12.27 5.67 10.85
CA CYS A 61 12.31 5.55 9.40
C CYS A 61 13.54 4.75 8.94
N HIS A 62 14.70 5.00 9.55
CA HIS A 62 15.92 4.26 9.30
C HIS A 62 15.78 2.77 9.67
N LEU A 63 15.37 2.46 10.90
CA LEU A 63 15.16 1.09 11.36
C LEU A 63 14.14 0.33 10.51
N LYS A 64 13.06 1.01 10.09
CA LYS A 64 12.08 0.44 9.15
C LYS A 64 12.74 0.07 7.82
N LYS A 65 13.55 0.96 7.27
CA LYS A 65 14.26 0.73 6.00
C LYS A 65 15.19 -0.47 6.11
N GLU A 66 15.97 -0.56 7.19
CA GLU A 66 16.85 -1.70 7.44
C GLU A 66 16.09 -3.02 7.56
N TYR A 67 14.99 -3.03 8.32
CA TYR A 67 14.13 -4.21 8.44
C TYR A 67 13.57 -4.65 7.08
N LEU A 68 13.05 -3.72 6.28
CA LEU A 68 12.51 -4.03 4.95
C LEU A 68 13.60 -4.56 4.01
N GLN A 69 14.81 -4.02 4.08
CA GLN A 69 15.94 -4.51 3.30
C GLN A 69 16.33 -5.94 3.70
N ALA A 70 16.41 -6.23 5.00
CA ALA A 70 16.68 -7.58 5.50
C ALA A 70 15.57 -8.57 5.08
N LEU A 71 14.31 -8.17 5.20
CA LEU A 71 13.16 -8.97 4.77
C LEU A 71 13.20 -9.29 3.28
N ASN A 72 13.51 -8.29 2.44
CA ASN A 72 13.66 -8.51 1.00
C ASN A 72 14.80 -9.49 0.69
N ASN A 73 15.94 -9.35 1.37
CA ASN A 73 17.05 -10.29 1.21
C ASN A 73 16.66 -11.72 1.63
N GLN A 74 15.92 -11.86 2.73
CA GLN A 74 15.40 -13.14 3.18
C GLN A 74 14.43 -13.77 2.16
N ILE A 75 13.54 -12.98 1.56
CA ILE A 75 12.61 -13.45 0.53
C ILE A 75 13.38 -13.90 -0.72
N LEU A 76 14.42 -13.16 -1.12
CA LEU A 76 15.22 -13.44 -2.31
C LEU A 76 16.13 -14.66 -2.14
N ARG A 77 16.77 -14.81 -0.98
CA ARG A 77 17.83 -15.82 -0.75
C ARG A 77 17.36 -17.03 0.05
N GLY A 78 16.37 -16.86 0.93
CA GLY A 78 15.77 -17.92 1.74
C GLY A 78 16.67 -18.53 2.81
N ARG A 79 17.87 -17.98 3.06
CA ARG A 79 18.87 -18.58 3.97
C ARG A 79 18.50 -18.36 5.43
N GLU A 80 19.03 -19.22 6.30
CA GLU A 80 18.79 -19.15 7.74
C GLU A 80 19.46 -17.94 8.40
N GLU A 81 20.64 -17.55 7.89
CA GLU A 81 21.32 -16.30 8.26
C GLU A 81 20.45 -15.06 7.98
N ASP A 82 19.76 -15.02 6.83
CA ASP A 82 18.89 -13.90 6.46
C ASP A 82 17.62 -13.86 7.34
N LYS A 83 17.13 -15.02 7.80
CA LYS A 83 16.02 -15.12 8.77
C LYS A 83 16.42 -14.56 10.13
N ALA A 84 17.60 -14.93 10.63
CA ALA A 84 18.12 -14.43 11.90
C ALA A 84 18.35 -12.91 11.86
N LEU A 85 18.92 -12.40 10.77
CA LEU A 85 19.13 -10.97 10.56
C LEU A 85 17.80 -10.21 10.50
N THR A 86 16.81 -10.72 9.76
CA THR A 86 15.48 -10.12 9.67
C THR A 86 14.79 -10.08 11.03
N ALA A 87 14.88 -11.16 11.81
CA ALA A 87 14.32 -11.21 13.16
C ALA A 87 14.96 -10.17 14.09
N ALA A 88 16.29 -10.02 14.04
CA ALA A 88 17.01 -9.01 14.82
C ALA A 88 16.58 -7.58 14.42
N LYS A 89 16.59 -7.25 13.13
CA LYS A 89 16.19 -5.92 12.64
C LYS A 89 14.72 -5.60 12.91
N LYS A 90 13.84 -6.60 12.85
CA LYS A 90 12.44 -6.45 13.25
C LYS A 90 12.30 -6.13 14.73
N LYS A 91 13.04 -6.83 15.58
CA LYS A 91 13.03 -6.62 17.04
C LYS A 91 13.44 -5.18 17.38
N ASP A 92 14.50 -4.68 16.76
CA ASP A 92 14.98 -3.31 16.99
C ASP A 92 13.94 -2.26 16.58
N TYR A 93 13.29 -2.46 15.42
CA TYR A 93 12.20 -1.61 14.96
C TYR A 93 10.99 -1.62 15.91
N ASP A 94 10.52 -2.81 16.30
CA ASP A 94 9.37 -2.97 17.19
C ASP A 94 9.65 -2.40 18.59
N LEU A 95 10.87 -2.53 19.10
CA LEU A 95 11.29 -1.96 20.38
C LEU A 95 11.25 -0.42 20.35
N LYS A 96 11.80 0.21 19.30
CA LYS A 96 11.77 1.66 19.15
C LYS A 96 10.34 2.19 19.04
N LEU A 97 9.46 1.50 18.31
CA LEU A 97 8.04 1.85 18.25
C LEU A 97 7.35 1.78 19.62
N LYS A 98 7.67 0.76 20.42
CA LYS A 98 7.14 0.62 21.78
C LYS A 98 7.61 1.78 22.67
N GLN A 99 8.88 2.14 22.62
CA GLN A 99 9.44 3.26 23.38
C GLN A 99 8.76 4.59 23.04
N LEU A 100 8.58 4.87 21.75
CA LEU A 100 7.94 6.12 21.33
C LEU A 100 6.48 6.21 21.77
N LYS A 101 5.72 5.10 21.70
CA LYS A 101 4.34 5.07 22.23
C LYS A 101 4.30 5.34 23.73
N GLN A 102 5.26 4.81 24.49
CA GLN A 102 5.37 5.07 25.92
C GLN A 102 5.68 6.56 26.17
N GLN A 103 6.63 7.13 25.44
CA GLN A 103 6.97 8.55 25.54
C GLN A 103 5.78 9.44 25.17
N ASP A 104 5.07 9.16 24.08
CA ASP A 104 3.87 9.90 23.68
C ASP A 104 2.79 9.86 24.77
N THR A 105 2.62 8.71 25.44
CA THR A 105 1.69 8.55 26.56
C THR A 105 2.13 9.36 27.78
N THR A 106 3.41 9.29 28.16
CA THR A 106 3.97 10.08 29.27
C THR A 106 3.82 11.58 29.03
N ASN A 107 4.15 12.04 27.82
CA ASN A 107 4.01 13.44 27.42
C ASN A 107 2.55 13.91 27.49
N PHE A 108 1.62 13.05 27.06
CA PHE A 108 0.19 13.35 27.16
C PHE A 108 -0.27 13.52 28.62
N ILE A 109 0.15 12.62 29.52
CA ILE A 109 -0.18 12.70 30.96
C ILE A 109 0.41 13.98 31.58
N GLN A 110 1.70 14.25 31.36
CA GLN A 110 2.37 15.45 31.90
C GLN A 110 1.73 16.75 31.42
N ASN A 111 1.32 16.81 30.14
CA ASN A 111 0.64 17.98 29.59
C ASN A 111 -0.81 18.13 30.07
N ALA A 112 -1.44 17.05 30.53
CA ALA A 112 -2.78 17.07 31.11
C ALA A 112 -2.76 17.50 32.59
N GLU A 113 -1.72 17.15 33.34
CA GLU A 113 -1.54 17.56 34.75
C GLU A 113 -1.13 19.03 34.91
N ASN A 114 -0.52 19.64 33.89
CA ASN A 114 -0.13 21.05 33.87
C ASN A 114 -1.27 22.03 33.47
N LYS A 115 -2.54 21.62 33.57
CA LYS A 115 -3.70 22.40 33.16
C LYS A 115 -4.74 22.49 34.26
#